data_AF-A0A9E1WUM6-F1
#
_entry.id   AF-A0A9E1WUM6-F1
#
_cell.length_a   1.000
_cell.length_b   1.000
_cell.length_c   1.000
_cell.angle_alpha   90.00
_cell.angle_beta   90.00
_cell.angle_gamma   90.00
#
_symmetry.space_group_name_H-M   'P 1'
#
loop_
_entity.id
_entity.type
_entity.pdbx_description
1 polymer ?
#
loop_
_entity_poly.entity_id
_entity_poly.type
_entity_poly.pdbx_seq_one_letter_code
_entity_poly.pdbx_strand_id
1 'polypeptide(L)' 'MSRLTSRFWVDAYLARLRLADIPAFIVTHGDDTGGAVLVKLNTLDGEA' A
#
# COMPACT_ATOMS: atom_id res chain seq x y z
N MET A 1 20.43 -12.13 1.26
CA MET A 1 18.99 -11.88 0.95
C MET A 1 18.80 -10.39 0.71
N SER A 2 18.32 -9.97 -0.45
CA SER A 2 17.91 -8.58 -0.68
C SER A 2 16.63 -8.31 0.10
N ARG A 3 16.65 -7.35 1.02
CA ARG A 3 15.45 -6.88 1.73
C ARG A 3 14.79 -5.80 0.90
N LEU A 4 13.47 -5.87 0.75
CA LEU A 4 12.68 -4.86 0.06
C LEU A 4 12.48 -3.65 0.98
N THR A 5 12.61 -2.43 0.44
CA THR A 5 12.29 -1.21 1.19
C THR A 5 10.78 -0.99 1.23
N SER A 6 10.30 -0.36 2.30
CA SER A 6 8.88 -0.06 2.49
C SER A 6 8.32 0.80 1.34
N ARG A 7 9.10 1.79 0.88
CA ARG A 7 8.70 2.63 -0.25
C ARG A 7 8.50 1.85 -1.54
N PHE A 8 9.44 0.97 -1.89
CA PHE A 8 9.32 0.19 -3.11
C PHE A 8 8.10 -0.74 -3.07
N TRP A 9 7.84 -1.37 -1.91
CA TRP A 9 6.65 -2.21 -1.75
C TRP A 9 5.35 -1.41 -1.95
N VAL A 10 5.25 -0.21 -1.35
CA VAL A 10 4.08 0.66 -1.48
C VAL A 10 3.87 1.10 -2.93
N ASP A 11 4.93 1.57 -3.61
CA ASP A 11 4.85 2.00 -5.01
C ASP A 11 4.40 0.84 -5.93
N ALA A 12 4.96 -0.35 -5.74
CA ALA A 12 4.60 -1.54 -6.50
C ALA A 12 3.14 -1.98 -6.23
N TYR A 13 2.69 -1.86 -4.98
CA TYR A 13 1.30 -2.21 -4.63
C TYR A 13 0.29 -1.22 -5.21
N LEU A 14 0.59 0.09 -5.16
CA LEU A 14 -0.23 1.10 -5.83
C LEU A 14 -0.30 0.87 -7.35
N ALA A 15 0.82 0.51 -7.98
CA ALA A 15 0.84 0.15 -9.40
C ALA A 15 -0.05 -1.07 -9.69
N ARG A 16 0.03 -2.12 -8.86
CA ARG A 16 -0.82 -3.32 -8.97
C ARG A 16 -2.30 -2.99 -8.86
N LEU A 17 -2.70 -2.16 -7.89
CA LEU A 17 -4.10 -1.78 -7.69
C LEU A 17 -4.64 -0.94 -8.84
N ARG A 18 -3.82 -0.03 -9.38
CA ARG A 18 -4.18 0.75 -10.58
C ARG A 18 -4.47 -0.15 -11.80
N LEU A 19 -3.73 -1.24 -11.99
CA LEU A 19 -4.00 -2.20 -13.07
C LEU A 19 -5.34 -2.94 -12.90
N ALA A 20 -5.87 -2.98 -11.69
CA ALA A 20 -7.17 -3.58 -11.37
C ALA A 20 -8.28 -2.52 -11.23
N ASP A 21 -8.02 -1.26 -11.58
CA ASP A 21 -8.92 -0.12 -11.40
C ASP A 21 -9.40 0.07 -9.95
N ILE A 22 -8.60 -0.36 -8.97
CA ILE A 22 -8.91 -0.19 -7.54
C ILE A 22 -8.26 1.11 -7.03
N PRO A 23 -9.05 2.07 -6.50
CA PRO A 23 -8.50 3.29 -5.94
C PRO A 23 -7.79 3.01 -4.60
N ALA A 24 -6.62 3.62 -4.41
CA ALA A 24 -5.82 3.50 -3.20
C ALA A 24 -5.12 4.82 -2.88
N PHE A 25 -5.00 5.12 -1.59
CA PHE A 25 -4.48 6.39 -1.09
C PHE A 25 -3.51 6.16 0.07
N ILE A 26 -2.42 6.93 0.11
CA ILE A 26 -1.51 6.97 1.26
C ILE A 26 -2.05 8.03 2.21
N VAL A 27 -2.53 7.59 3.38
CA VAL A 27 -3.07 8.49 4.42
C VAL A 27 -2.00 8.95 5.43
N THR A 28 -0.92 8.18 5.58
CA THR A 28 0.23 8.49 6.43
C THR A 28 1.51 7.96 5.78
N HIS A 29 2.57 8.75 5.81
CA HIS A 29 3.90 8.35 5.33
C HIS A 29 4.84 8.08 6.50
N GLY A 30 5.63 7.00 6.40
CA GLY A 30 6.56 6.54 7.44
C GLY A 30 7.98 6.37 6.90
N ASP A 31 8.80 5.56 7.58
CA ASP A 31 10.17 5.31 7.14
C ASP A 31 10.23 4.54 5.81
N ASP A 32 10.98 5.08 4.84
CA ASP A 32 11.06 4.57 3.47
C ASP A 32 11.78 3.21 3.35
N THR A 33 12.59 2.81 4.34
CA THR A 33 13.50 1.65 4.25
C THR A 33 13.00 0.45 5.05
N GLY A 34 12.59 0.65 6.30
CA GLY A 34 12.19 -0.39 7.25
C GLY A 34 10.92 -0.08 8.03
N GLY A 35 10.13 0.91 7.59
CA GLY A 35 8.85 1.25 8.22
C GLY A 35 7.80 0.14 8.07
N ALA A 36 6.94 -0.01 9.07
CA ALA A 36 5.77 -0.89 8.99
C ALA A 36 4.73 -0.32 8.02
N VAL A 37 4.03 -1.20 7.30
CA VAL A 37 2.97 -0.83 6.35
C VAL A 37 1.66 -1.42 6.85
N LEU A 38 0.65 -0.58 7.04
CA LEU A 38 -0.72 -0.99 7.35
C LEU A 38 -1.60 -0.69 6.14
N VAL A 39 -2.46 -1.66 5.77
CA VAL A 39 -3.42 -1.52 4.67
C VAL A 39 -4.81 -1.75 5.21
N LYS A 40 -5.69 -0.75 5.04
CA LYS A 40 -7.13 -0.89 5.28
C LYS A 40 -7.83 -1.13 3.95
N LEU A 41 -8.68 -2.14 3.88
CA LEU A 41 -9.56 -2.40 2.74
C LEU A 41 -10.92 -1.75 3.03
N ASN A 42 -11.46 -0.99 2.08
CA ASN A 42 -12.81 -0.46 2.16
C ASN A 42 -13.63 -1.14 1.05
N THR A 43 -14.44 -2.14 1.39
CA THR A 43 -15.26 -2.92 0.46
C THR A 43 -16.45 -2.13 -0.09
N LEU A 44 -16.80 -1.00 0.55
CA LEU A 44 -17.93 -0.13 0.21
C LEU A 44 -19.31 -0.79 0.35
N ASP A 45 -19.39 -1.93 1.03
CA ASP A 45 -20.63 -2.63 1.38
C ASP A 45 -21.04 -2.41 2.85
N GLY A 46 -20.36 -1.50 3.55
CA GLY A 46 -20.60 -1.20 4.97
C GLY A 46 -19.64 -1.93 5.92
N GLU A 47 -18.81 -2.83 5.41
CA GLU A 47 -17.83 -3.57 6.21
C GLU A 47 -16.42 -2.94 6.09
N ALA A 48 -15.56 -3.20 7.10
CA ALA A 48 -14.15 -2.82 7.11
C ALA A 48 -13.33 -3.66 8.10
#